data_AF-A0A809ZD00-F1
#
_entry.id   AF-A0A809ZD00-F1
#
_cell.length_a   1.000
_cell.length_b   1.000
_cell.length_c   1.000
_cell.angle_alpha   90.00
_cell.angle_beta   90.00
_cell.angle_gamma   90.00
#
_symmetry.space_group_name_H-M   'P 1'
#
loop_
_entity.id
_entity.type
_entity.pdbx_description
1 polymer ?
#
loop_
_entity_poly.entity_id
_entity_poly.type
_entity_poly.pdbx_seq_one_letter_code
_entity_poly.pdbx_strand_id
1 'polypeptide(L)'
;MPATSLRLIVIVALCISQGALAASSKRPRHVPATAPAVDPAAPYKADRLSSSRGETILDTPGQTTVLTRQVLDDMKATSLRDAMRSTAGVTIGR
;
A
#
# COMPACT_ATOMS: atom_id res chain seq x y z
N MET A 1 -26.31 49.94 -22.02
CA MET A 1 -26.03 48.62 -21.41
C MET A 1 -25.46 47.73 -22.52
N PRO A 2 -24.15 47.42 -22.59
CA PRO A 2 -23.75 46.04 -22.21
C PRO A 2 -22.25 45.81 -21.86
N ALA A 3 -21.41 46.85 -21.69
CA ALA A 3 -19.95 46.62 -21.59
C ALA A 3 -19.49 46.06 -20.22
N THR A 4 -20.16 46.45 -19.13
CA THR A 4 -19.78 46.03 -17.77
C THR A 4 -20.22 44.59 -17.47
N SER A 5 -21.38 44.18 -18.00
CA SER A 5 -21.92 42.83 -17.84
C SER A 5 -21.04 41.77 -18.52
N LEU A 6 -20.41 42.11 -19.66
CA LEU A 6 -19.53 41.17 -20.36
C LEU A 6 -18.22 40.91 -19.59
N ARG A 7 -17.69 41.93 -18.88
CA ARG A 7 -16.47 41.77 -18.05
C ARG A 7 -16.71 40.89 -16.82
N LEU A 8 -17.90 40.93 -16.23
CA LEU A 8 -18.25 40.06 -15.11
C LEU A 8 -18.43 38.59 -15.53
N ILE A 9 -18.92 38.33 -16.75
CA ILE A 9 -19.06 36.96 -17.29
C ILE A 9 -17.70 36.31 -17.55
N VAL A 10 -16.70 37.07 -18.02
CA VAL A 10 -15.35 36.56 -18.29
C VAL A 10 -14.60 36.17 -17.01
N ILE A 11 -14.79 36.90 -15.91
CA ILE A 11 -14.11 36.60 -14.64
C ILE A 11 -14.68 35.35 -13.97
N VAL A 12 -16.01 35.14 -14.05
CA VAL A 12 -16.64 33.91 -13.53
C VAL A 12 -16.22 32.68 -14.35
N ALA A 13 -16.08 32.79 -15.66
CA ALA A 13 -15.68 31.66 -16.51
C ALA A 13 -14.22 31.19 -16.26
N LEU A 14 -13.32 32.09 -15.85
CA LEU A 14 -11.92 31.75 -15.59
C LEU A 14 -11.70 31.09 -14.21
N CYS A 15 -12.62 31.30 -13.24
CA CYS A 15 -12.49 30.74 -11.89
C CYS A 15 -12.97 29.28 -11.77
N ILE A 16 -13.79 28.78 -12.70
CA ILE A 16 -14.34 27.41 -12.63
C ILE A 16 -13.32 26.38 -13.14
N SER A 17 -12.29 26.79 -13.89
CA SER A 17 -11.31 25.88 -14.50
C SER A 17 -10.05 25.63 -13.66
N GLN A 18 -9.89 26.27 -12.49
CA GLN A 18 -8.70 26.07 -11.62
C GLN A 18 -9.02 25.54 -10.22
N GLY A 19 -10.25 25.09 -9.99
CA GLY A 19 -10.69 24.51 -8.73
C GLY A 19 -10.23 23.07 -8.53
N ALA A 20 -9.01 22.91 -8.00
CA ALA A 20 -8.62 21.84 -7.07
C ALA A 20 -8.61 20.40 -7.65
N LEU A 21 -7.90 19.41 -7.12
CA LEU A 21 -7.12 19.26 -5.90
C LEU A 21 -6.23 18.03 -6.17
N ALA A 22 -4.98 18.10 -5.76
CA ALA A 22 -4.11 16.97 -5.41
C ALA A 22 -4.49 15.61 -6.04
N ALA A 23 -4.02 15.33 -7.26
CA ALA A 23 -3.84 13.96 -7.69
C ALA A 23 -2.91 13.30 -6.67
N SER A 24 -3.53 12.56 -5.75
CA SER A 24 -2.90 11.76 -4.72
C SER A 24 -1.72 11.05 -5.36
N SER A 25 -0.52 11.55 -5.05
CA SER A 25 0.72 10.90 -5.41
C SER A 25 0.74 9.61 -4.60
N LYS A 26 0.08 8.56 -5.09
CA LYS A 26 0.40 7.19 -4.72
C LYS A 26 1.77 6.94 -5.32
N ARG A 27 2.79 7.52 -4.66
CA ARG A 27 4.20 7.26 -4.89
C ARG A 27 4.29 5.76 -5.12
N PRO A 28 4.72 5.29 -6.30
CA PRO A 28 4.98 3.89 -6.50
C PRO A 28 5.92 3.53 -5.35
N ARG A 29 5.45 2.68 -4.42
CA ARG A 29 6.33 2.12 -3.42
C ARG A 29 7.46 1.54 -4.24
N HIS A 30 8.68 2.02 -4.02
CA HIS A 30 9.87 1.48 -4.65
C HIS A 30 9.95 0.03 -4.17
N VAL A 31 9.33 -0.87 -4.93
CA VAL A 31 9.56 -2.30 -4.81
C VAL A 31 10.89 -2.46 -5.54
N PRO A 32 11.97 -2.85 -4.85
CA PRO A 32 13.17 -3.27 -5.55
C PRO A 32 12.75 -4.25 -6.64
N ALA A 33 13.39 -4.21 -7.82
CA ALA A 33 13.12 -5.11 -8.93
C ALA A 33 13.60 -6.54 -8.63
N THR A 34 13.12 -7.09 -7.52
CA THR A 34 13.25 -8.49 -7.12
C THR A 34 11.96 -9.16 -7.54
N ALA A 35 12.07 -10.39 -8.06
CA ALA A 35 10.92 -11.21 -8.38
C ALA A 35 9.90 -11.21 -7.22
N PRO A 36 8.58 -11.21 -7.51
CA PRO A 36 7.56 -11.19 -6.48
C PRO A 36 7.83 -12.29 -5.45
N ALA A 37 7.91 -11.94 -4.17
CA ALA A 37 8.11 -12.91 -3.08
C ALA A 37 6.87 -13.81 -2.84
N VAL A 38 5.79 -13.54 -3.57
CA VAL A 38 4.48 -14.16 -3.44
C VAL A 38 4.01 -14.55 -4.84
N ASP A 39 3.67 -15.82 -5.01
CA ASP A 39 3.01 -16.33 -6.21
C ASP A 39 1.57 -15.76 -6.29
N PRO A 40 1.17 -15.12 -7.41
CA PRO A 40 -0.22 -14.69 -7.61
C PRO A 40 -1.26 -15.82 -7.50
N ALA A 41 -0.89 -17.08 -7.78
CA ALA A 41 -1.78 -18.23 -7.61
C ALA A 41 -1.94 -18.66 -6.13
N ALA A 42 -1.03 -18.25 -5.24
CA ALA A 42 -1.03 -18.59 -3.82
C ALA A 42 -0.75 -17.36 -2.93
N PRO A 43 -1.66 -16.36 -2.88
CA PRO A 43 -1.40 -15.04 -2.27
C PRO A 43 -1.19 -15.06 -0.74
N TYR A 44 -1.52 -16.18 -0.08
CA TYR A 44 -1.30 -16.40 1.36
C TYR A 44 0.07 -17.00 1.69
N LYS A 45 0.83 -17.45 0.69
CA LYS A 45 2.16 -18.04 0.87
C LYS A 45 3.22 -17.08 0.35
N ALA A 46 4.32 -16.97 1.09
CA ALA A 46 5.51 -16.29 0.62
C ALA A 46 6.59 -17.34 0.44
N ASP A 47 7.31 -17.27 -0.67
CA ASP A 47 8.39 -18.22 -1.00
C ASP A 47 9.76 -17.67 -0.58
N ARG A 48 9.86 -16.36 -0.38
CA ARG A 48 11.12 -15.67 -0.11
C ARG A 48 10.98 -14.52 0.89
N LEU A 49 12.00 -14.36 1.74
CA LEU A 49 12.10 -13.21 2.64
C LEU A 49 12.56 -11.96 1.88
N SER A 50 12.02 -10.80 2.25
CA SER A 50 12.49 -9.52 1.67
C SER A 50 13.94 -9.18 2.04
N SER A 51 14.46 -9.76 3.12
CA SER A 51 15.86 -9.65 3.53
C SER A 51 16.77 -10.70 2.88
N SER A 52 16.22 -11.76 2.27
CA SER A 52 17.00 -12.86 1.69
C SER A 52 17.71 -12.43 0.41
N ARG A 53 18.99 -12.79 0.31
CA ARG A 53 19.84 -12.53 -0.86
C ARG A 53 19.77 -13.62 -1.92
N GLY A 54 18.85 -14.57 -1.86
CA GLY A 54 18.74 -15.59 -2.90
C GLY A 54 17.95 -16.80 -2.46
N GLU A 55 18.07 -17.12 -1.18
CA GLU A 55 17.50 -18.33 -0.60
C GLU A 55 15.99 -18.27 -0.45
N THR A 56 15.35 -19.43 -0.58
CA THR A 56 13.92 -19.58 -0.28
C THR A 56 13.73 -19.68 1.24
N ILE A 57 12.50 -19.42 1.69
CA ILE A 57 12.15 -19.60 3.12
C ILE A 57 12.32 -21.06 3.54
N LEU A 58 12.12 -22.02 2.61
CA LEU A 58 12.28 -23.45 2.89
C LEU A 58 13.73 -23.82 3.22
N ASP A 59 14.69 -23.15 2.58
CA ASP A 59 16.13 -23.38 2.78
C ASP A 59 16.71 -22.54 3.92
N THR A 60 15.93 -21.62 4.50
CA THR A 60 16.37 -20.76 5.59
C THR A 60 16.35 -21.53 6.90
N PRO A 61 17.47 -21.62 7.65
CA PRO A 61 17.48 -22.31 8.93
C PRO A 61 16.60 -21.60 9.97
N GLY A 62 15.81 -22.37 10.70
CA GLY A 62 14.94 -21.88 11.78
C GLY A 62 13.46 -21.74 11.39
N GLN A 63 12.63 -21.32 12.34
CA GLN A 63 11.19 -21.13 12.12
C GLN A 63 10.92 -19.68 11.74
N THR A 64 10.47 -19.46 10.50
CA THR A 64 10.06 -18.13 10.03
C THR A 64 8.61 -18.16 9.56
N THR A 65 7.83 -17.14 9.92
CA THR A 65 6.45 -16.96 9.46
C THR A 65 6.30 -15.58 8.83
N VAL A 66 5.82 -15.54 7.59
CA VAL A 66 5.60 -14.31 6.84
C VAL A 66 4.10 -14.04 6.74
N LEU A 67 3.67 -12.88 7.21
CA LEU A 67 2.32 -12.37 7.00
C LEU A 67 2.28 -11.64 5.66
N THR A 68 1.65 -12.25 4.66
CA THR A 68 1.53 -11.65 3.32
C THR A 68 0.57 -10.47 3.33
N ARG A 69 0.60 -9.67 2.26
CA ARG A 69 -0.33 -8.53 2.12
C ARG A 69 -1.79 -8.98 2.14
N GLN A 70 -2.11 -10.07 1.45
CA GLN A 70 -3.45 -10.63 1.43
C GLN A 70 -3.95 -10.99 2.85
N VAL A 71 -3.09 -11.62 3.67
CA VAL A 71 -3.42 -11.96 5.07
C VAL A 71 -3.76 -10.70 5.88
N LEU A 72 -2.93 -9.66 5.76
CA LEU A 72 -3.13 -8.41 6.50
C LEU A 72 -4.41 -7.68 6.05
N ASP A 73 -4.66 -7.66 4.75
CA ASP A 73 -5.83 -7.00 4.16
C ASP A 73 -7.14 -7.71 4.56
N ASP A 74 -7.16 -9.05 4.51
CA ASP A 74 -8.33 -9.84 4.93
C ASP A 74 -8.61 -9.75 6.42
N MET A 75 -7.55 -9.66 7.24
CA MET A 75 -7.67 -9.41 8.67
C MET A 75 -8.12 -7.99 9.01
N LYS A 76 -8.09 -7.08 8.02
CA LYS A 76 -8.26 -5.63 8.19
C LYS A 76 -7.30 -5.06 9.24
N ALA A 77 -6.07 -5.57 9.25
CA ALA A 77 -5.08 -5.21 10.26
C ALA A 77 -4.62 -3.76 10.09
N THR A 78 -4.90 -2.93 11.09
CA THR A 78 -4.50 -1.50 11.13
C THR A 78 -3.36 -1.23 12.10
N SER A 79 -3.01 -2.20 12.94
CA SER A 79 -1.92 -2.09 13.92
C SER A 79 -1.08 -3.37 13.97
N LEU A 80 0.14 -3.27 14.52
CA LEU A 80 1.01 -4.42 14.72
C LEU A 80 0.39 -5.47 15.64
N ARG A 81 -0.26 -5.03 16.73
CA ARG A 81 -0.98 -5.95 17.63
C ARG A 81 -2.03 -6.75 16.88
N ASP A 82 -2.72 -6.09 15.96
CA ASP A 82 -3.74 -6.72 15.13
C ASP A 82 -3.16 -7.73 14.15
N ALA A 83 -2.03 -7.40 13.52
CA ALA A 83 -1.33 -8.29 12.60
C ALA A 83 -0.74 -9.52 13.29
N MET A 84 -0.22 -9.37 14.51
CA MET A 84 0.48 -10.45 15.22
C MET A 84 -0.45 -11.47 15.87
N ARG A 85 -1.76 -11.18 16.01
CA ARG A 85 -2.72 -12.09 16.66
C ARG A 85 -2.88 -13.44 15.94
N SER A 86 -2.55 -13.51 14.65
CA SER A 86 -2.61 -14.74 13.85
C SER A 86 -1.39 -15.64 14.00
N THR A 87 -0.33 -15.17 14.66
CA THR A 87 0.88 -15.96 14.88
C THR A 87 0.86 -16.55 16.28
N ALA A 88 0.72 -17.87 16.36
CA ALA A 88 0.73 -18.59 17.63
C ALA A 88 2.03 -18.32 18.41
N GLY A 89 1.92 -18.15 19.72
CA GLY A 89 3.06 -17.93 20.61
C GLY A 89 3.59 -16.49 20.67
N VAL A 90 3.03 -15.55 19.92
CA VAL A 90 3.41 -14.12 20.00
C VAL A 90 2.57 -13.41 21.06
N THR A 91 3.23 -12.79 22.04
CA THR A 91 2.60 -11.92 23.04
C THR A 91 3.22 -10.53 22.98
N ILE A 92 2.39 -9.50 23.12
CA ILE A 92 2.83 -8.09 23.04
C ILE A 92 2.59 -7.43 24.40
N GLY A 93 3.70 -6.97 25.00
CA GLY A 93 3.70 -6.16 26.22
C GLY A 93 2.94 -4.84 26.04
N ARG A 94 2.68 -4.17 27.16
CA ARG A 94 2.07 -2.83 27.14
C ARG A 94 3.09 -1.77 26.81
#